data_AF-A0A061EF24-F1
#
_entry.id   AF-A0A061EF24-F1
#
_cell.length_a   1.000
_cell.length_b   1.000
_cell.length_c   1.000
_cell.angle_alpha   90.00
_cell.angle_beta   90.00
_cell.angle_gamma   90.00
#
_symmetry.space_group_name_H-M   'P 1'
#
loop_
_entity.id
_entity.type
_entity.pdbx_description
1 polymer ?
#
loop_
_entity_poly.entity_id
_entity_poly.type
_entity_poly.pdbx_seq_one_letter_code
_entity_poly.pdbx_strand_id
1 'polypeptide(L)'
;MALTLHLTAFFPSSFKQLSLSQGLKCPKASMVSTHCSPTVESENKPFRPAKEVGFQVTHSMPPDKIEVFKSIENWATDNILVHLHNVEKSWQPQDFLPAPESEGFYDQVKELRERSKELPDEYFVVLVGNMITEEALPTYQTALNTLDAVRDETGASLTPWAIWTRAWTAEENKHGDLLNKYLYLSGRVDMRQIEKTIQYLIGSAMDTKFENNPYNGFIYTSFQERATFISHGNTARLAKAHGDTKLAQICGTIAADEKRHEAAYSKIVEKLFQIDPDATMLALADMMRKKITMPAYLMYDGQDDILFHHYSAVAQRLGVYTAKDYADILEFLVGRWKVEKLTGLSAEGYRAQHFVCGLPSKIRRMEEKAQTRAKAKQASSAPFSWIFHKEIIV
;
A
#
# COMPACT_ATOMS: atom_id res chain seq x y z
N MET A 1 23.48 4.18 -7.89
CA MET A 1 22.38 4.01 -8.87
C MET A 1 21.68 2.69 -8.59
N ALA A 2 20.49 2.78 -7.98
CA ALA A 2 19.70 1.66 -7.49
C ALA A 2 19.31 0.70 -8.64
N LEU A 3 19.59 -0.60 -8.45
CA LEU A 3 19.15 -1.61 -9.40
C LEU A 3 17.66 -1.86 -9.20
N THR A 4 16.91 -1.47 -10.21
CA THR A 4 15.51 -1.80 -10.44
C THR A 4 15.28 -3.31 -10.31
N LEU A 5 14.40 -3.75 -9.39
CA LEU A 5 13.66 -5.00 -9.57
C LEU A 5 12.46 -4.75 -10.47
N HIS A 6 12.73 -4.33 -11.71
CA HIS A 6 11.83 -4.67 -12.80
C HIS A 6 12.05 -6.15 -13.10
N LEU A 7 11.08 -6.98 -12.75
CA LEU A 7 10.92 -8.30 -13.35
C LEU A 7 10.52 -8.12 -14.82
N THR A 8 11.47 -7.72 -15.65
CA THR A 8 11.39 -7.75 -17.12
C THR A 8 12.43 -8.75 -17.62
N ALA A 9 12.01 -9.99 -17.81
CA ALA A 9 12.75 -10.98 -18.60
C ALA A 9 11.80 -11.98 -19.26
N PHE A 10 11.56 -11.72 -20.55
CA PHE A 10 11.36 -12.65 -21.67
C PHE A 10 10.30 -13.78 -21.57
N PHE A 11 9.22 -13.61 -22.34
CA PHE A 11 8.63 -14.68 -23.16
C PHE A 11 8.51 -14.16 -24.61
N PRO A 12 8.85 -14.97 -25.64
CA PRO A 12 8.95 -14.51 -27.02
C PRO A 12 7.59 -14.57 -27.72
N SER A 13 7.10 -13.42 -28.20
CA SER A 13 6.07 -13.40 -29.25
C SER A 13 6.74 -13.16 -30.60
N SER A 14 6.89 -14.23 -31.37
CA SER A 14 7.24 -14.18 -32.79
C SER A 14 6.06 -13.60 -33.58
N PHE A 15 6.22 -12.41 -34.17
CA PHE A 15 5.57 -12.08 -35.44
C PHE A 15 6.53 -11.25 -36.30
N LYS A 16 6.89 -11.84 -37.44
CA LYS A 16 7.69 -11.22 -38.51
C LYS A 16 6.80 -10.26 -39.32
N GLN A 17 7.34 -9.10 -39.67
CA GLN A 17 7.07 -8.51 -40.98
C GLN A 17 8.26 -7.66 -41.45
N LEU A 18 8.68 -7.94 -42.69
CA LEU A 18 9.81 -7.35 -43.44
C LEU A 18 9.50 -5.90 -43.88
N SER A 19 10.47 -4.97 -43.75
CA SER A 19 11.32 -4.32 -44.80
C SER A 19 10.55 -3.39 -45.76
N LEU A 20 10.99 -2.23 -46.27
CA LEU A 20 12.25 -1.51 -46.58
C LEU A 20 11.94 0.01 -46.40
N SER A 21 12.80 1.03 -46.45
CA SER A 21 13.99 1.34 -47.27
C SER A 21 14.74 2.57 -46.71
N GLN A 22 15.99 2.70 -47.17
CA GLN A 22 17.05 3.65 -46.84
C GLN A 22 16.78 5.12 -47.22
N GLY A 23 17.50 6.06 -46.57
CA GLY A 23 17.66 7.44 -47.09
C GLY A 23 18.50 8.40 -46.23
N LEU A 24 19.81 8.44 -46.51
CA LEU A 24 20.74 9.60 -46.51
C LEU A 24 21.04 10.43 -45.24
N LYS A 25 22.35 10.51 -44.92
CA LYS A 25 23.01 11.39 -43.95
C LYS A 25 23.39 12.75 -44.57
N CYS A 26 23.37 13.84 -43.78
CA CYS A 26 24.37 14.92 -43.84
C CYS A 26 24.36 15.78 -42.53
N PRO A 27 25.50 16.29 -42.02
CA PRO A 27 25.61 16.85 -40.66
C PRO A 27 25.66 18.39 -40.61
N LYS A 28 25.14 19.03 -39.55
CA LYS A 28 25.51 20.43 -39.20
C LYS A 28 25.54 20.69 -37.68
N ALA A 29 26.76 21.00 -37.25
CA ALA A 29 27.21 21.97 -36.25
C ALA A 29 26.50 22.12 -34.89
N SER A 30 27.31 21.92 -33.84
CA SER A 30 27.15 22.39 -32.47
C SER A 30 27.21 23.92 -32.37
N MET A 31 26.35 24.53 -31.56
CA MET A 31 26.63 25.79 -30.87
C MET A 31 26.11 25.70 -29.43
N VAL A 32 27.06 25.78 -28.50
CA VAL A 32 26.84 25.95 -27.06
C VAL A 32 26.42 27.40 -26.80
N SER A 33 25.36 27.60 -26.01
CA SER A 33 25.09 28.89 -25.37
C SER A 33 24.81 28.66 -23.89
N THR A 34 25.68 29.22 -23.07
CA THR A 34 25.65 29.32 -21.61
C THR A 34 24.75 30.45 -21.14
N HIS A 35 24.16 30.24 -19.95
CA HIS A 35 23.35 31.16 -19.13
C HIS A 35 21.84 31.21 -19.40
N CYS A 36 21.09 30.44 -18.60
CA CYS A 36 19.75 30.81 -18.17
C CYS A 36 19.80 31.17 -16.68
N SER A 37 19.58 32.44 -16.38
CA SER A 37 19.15 32.91 -15.05
C SER A 37 17.82 32.23 -14.69
N PRO A 38 17.52 31.97 -13.40
CA PRO A 38 16.24 31.40 -13.03
C PRO A 38 15.15 32.45 -13.25
N THR A 39 14.42 32.32 -14.35
CA THR A 39 13.13 32.99 -14.53
C THR A 39 12.19 32.45 -13.45
N VAL A 40 11.72 33.32 -12.57
CA VAL A 40 10.58 33.07 -11.70
C VAL A 40 9.41 32.68 -12.60
N GLU A 41 9.13 31.37 -12.70
CA GLU A 41 7.96 30.89 -13.42
C GLU A 41 6.72 31.45 -12.71
N SER A 42 5.83 32.07 -13.49
CA SER A 42 4.65 32.75 -12.96
C SER A 42 3.71 31.78 -12.25
N GLU A 43 3.18 32.23 -11.11
CA GLU A 43 2.27 31.51 -10.20
C GLU A 43 0.86 31.23 -10.77
N ASN A 44 0.69 31.18 -12.09
CA ASN A 44 -0.62 31.02 -12.75
C ASN A 44 -0.77 29.71 -13.56
N LYS A 45 0.09 28.70 -13.35
CA LYS A 45 -0.14 27.38 -13.95
C LYS A 45 -1.26 26.65 -13.20
N PRO A 46 -2.23 26.01 -13.90
CA PRO A 46 -3.26 25.21 -13.23
C PRO A 46 -2.60 24.08 -12.43
N PHE A 47 -3.16 23.78 -11.25
CA PHE A 47 -2.65 22.71 -10.39
C PHE A 47 -2.56 21.38 -11.16
N ARG A 48 -1.44 20.68 -11.01
CA ARG A 48 -1.26 19.31 -11.48
C ARG A 48 -0.64 18.45 -10.38
N PRO A 49 -1.00 17.16 -10.31
CA PRO A 49 -0.34 16.22 -9.41
C PRO A 49 1.17 16.16 -9.66
N ALA A 50 1.95 15.97 -8.60
CA ALA A 50 3.40 15.81 -8.73
C ALA A 50 3.78 14.49 -9.42
N LYS A 51 2.95 13.45 -9.23
CA LYS A 51 3.07 12.19 -9.96
C LYS A 51 1.71 11.83 -10.57
N GLU A 52 1.74 11.40 -11.82
CA GLU A 52 0.54 11.02 -12.58
C GLU A 52 0.51 9.50 -12.76
N VAL A 53 -0.70 8.93 -12.71
CA VAL A 53 -0.94 7.54 -13.12
C VAL A 53 -1.05 7.49 -14.64
N GLY A 54 -0.44 6.48 -15.25
CA GLY A 54 -0.49 6.26 -16.70
C GLY A 54 -1.86 5.80 -17.20
N PHE A 55 -1.88 5.07 -18.32
CA PHE A 55 -3.12 4.53 -18.90
C PHE A 55 -3.90 3.67 -17.89
N GLN A 56 -5.19 3.98 -17.73
CA GLN A 56 -6.11 3.30 -16.83
C GLN A 56 -7.18 2.53 -17.61
N VAL A 57 -7.41 1.29 -17.19
CA VAL A 57 -8.59 0.52 -17.58
C VAL A 57 -9.64 0.70 -16.50
N THR A 58 -10.89 0.93 -16.89
CA THR A 58 -12.02 1.12 -15.98
C THR A 58 -13.15 0.17 -16.35
N HIS A 59 -13.96 -0.19 -15.35
CA HIS A 59 -15.15 -1.03 -15.50
C HIS A 59 -14.90 -2.35 -16.24
N SER A 60 -13.89 -3.12 -15.79
CA SER A 60 -13.57 -4.41 -16.42
C SER A 60 -14.50 -5.56 -16.02
N MET A 61 -15.33 -5.35 -14.98
CA MET A 61 -16.34 -6.33 -14.58
C MET A 61 -17.54 -6.29 -15.55
N PRO A 62 -18.01 -7.45 -16.07
CA PRO A 62 -19.23 -7.50 -16.86
C PRO A 62 -20.46 -6.98 -16.07
N PRO A 63 -21.36 -6.17 -16.67
CA PRO A 63 -22.49 -5.56 -15.95
C PRO A 63 -23.44 -6.56 -15.29
N ASP A 64 -23.59 -7.77 -15.84
CA ASP A 64 -24.42 -8.83 -15.25
C ASP A 64 -23.89 -9.31 -13.88
N LYS A 65 -22.59 -9.15 -13.63
CA LYS A 65 -21.96 -9.51 -12.34
C LYS A 65 -22.31 -8.56 -11.20
N ILE A 66 -22.93 -7.40 -11.49
CA ILE A 66 -23.49 -6.53 -10.44
C ILE A 66 -24.50 -7.30 -9.57
N GLU A 67 -25.30 -8.17 -10.17
CA GLU A 67 -26.30 -8.96 -9.44
C GLU A 67 -25.67 -9.96 -8.46
N VAL A 68 -24.42 -10.37 -8.68
CA VAL A 68 -23.69 -11.21 -7.71
C VAL A 68 -23.56 -10.48 -6.37
N PHE A 69 -23.14 -9.22 -6.38
CA PHE A 69 -22.94 -8.42 -5.16
C PHE A 69 -24.25 -7.99 -4.51
N LYS A 70 -25.28 -7.68 -5.30
CA LYS A 70 -26.63 -7.43 -4.78
C LYS A 70 -27.22 -8.65 -4.09
N SER A 71 -27.05 -9.85 -4.69
CA SER A 71 -27.62 -11.08 -4.15
C SER A 71 -27.04 -11.51 -2.80
N ILE A 72 -25.86 -11.01 -2.43
CA ILE A 72 -25.18 -11.34 -1.18
C ILE A 72 -25.20 -10.19 -0.16
N GLU A 73 -26.01 -9.14 -0.34
CA GLU A 73 -26.10 -8.04 0.63
C GLU A 73 -26.51 -8.51 2.03
N ASN A 74 -27.59 -9.29 2.15
CA ASN A 74 -27.98 -9.86 3.45
C ASN A 74 -26.85 -10.71 4.06
N TRP A 75 -26.14 -11.47 3.22
CA TRP A 75 -24.98 -12.23 3.69
C TRP A 75 -23.88 -11.29 4.20
N ALA A 76 -23.61 -10.17 3.52
CA ALA A 76 -22.61 -9.19 3.95
C ALA A 76 -23.01 -8.52 5.28
N THR A 77 -24.29 -8.21 5.49
CA THR A 77 -24.80 -7.75 6.79
C THR A 77 -24.45 -8.72 7.91
N ASP A 78 -24.75 -10.01 7.72
CA ASP A 78 -24.58 -11.03 8.77
C ASP A 78 -23.14 -11.51 8.95
N ASN A 79 -22.30 -11.34 7.93
CA ASN A 79 -20.97 -11.98 7.88
C ASN A 79 -19.79 -11.04 7.79
N ILE A 80 -20.00 -9.81 7.32
CA ILE A 80 -18.95 -8.80 7.11
C ILE A 80 -19.07 -7.68 8.13
N LEU A 81 -20.26 -7.10 8.30
CA LEU A 81 -20.44 -6.00 9.26
C LEU A 81 -20.15 -6.39 10.71
N VAL A 82 -20.25 -7.68 11.04
CA VAL A 82 -19.89 -8.22 12.36
C VAL A 82 -18.40 -8.10 12.71
N HIS A 83 -17.54 -7.82 11.73
CA HIS A 83 -16.12 -7.59 11.95
C HIS A 83 -15.79 -6.14 12.38
N LEU A 84 -16.75 -5.22 12.25
CA LEU A 84 -16.62 -3.84 12.71
C LEU A 84 -16.81 -3.79 14.23
N HIS A 85 -16.04 -2.94 14.88
CA HIS A 85 -16.20 -2.68 16.30
C HIS A 85 -17.26 -1.59 16.54
N ASN A 86 -18.02 -1.76 17.62
CA ASN A 86 -18.87 -0.69 18.10
C ASN A 86 -17.97 0.46 18.58
N VAL A 87 -18.26 1.69 18.14
CA VAL A 87 -17.50 2.90 18.49
C VAL A 87 -17.27 3.05 19.99
N GLU A 88 -18.28 2.75 20.82
CA GLU A 88 -18.20 2.84 22.29
C GLU A 88 -17.23 1.83 22.93
N LYS A 89 -16.80 0.82 22.16
CA LYS A 89 -15.81 -0.19 22.58
C LYS A 89 -14.50 -0.08 21.81
N SER A 90 -14.44 0.83 20.83
CA SER A 90 -13.26 1.06 20.02
C SER A 90 -12.27 1.90 20.82
N TRP A 91 -11.01 1.48 20.78
CA TRP A 91 -9.91 2.33 21.22
C TRP A 91 -9.91 3.64 20.42
N GLN A 92 -9.47 4.72 21.07
CA GLN A 92 -9.28 6.04 20.49
C GLN A 92 -7.81 6.47 20.60
N PRO A 93 -7.30 7.32 19.69
CA PRO A 93 -5.91 7.78 19.76
C PRO A 93 -5.49 8.32 21.13
N GLN A 94 -6.40 9.00 21.84
CA GLN A 94 -6.13 9.57 23.16
C GLN A 94 -5.80 8.52 24.23
N ASP A 95 -6.22 7.26 24.07
CA ASP A 95 -5.92 6.16 25.01
C ASP A 95 -4.41 5.87 25.09
N PHE A 96 -3.64 6.26 24.07
CA PHE A 96 -2.22 5.95 23.94
C PHE A 96 -1.31 7.19 23.97
N LEU A 97 -1.91 8.39 23.98
CA LEU A 97 -1.18 9.66 23.93
C LEU A 97 -1.17 10.34 25.32
N PRO A 98 -0.19 11.23 25.58
CA PRO A 98 -0.23 12.07 26.76
C PRO A 98 -1.58 12.81 26.89
N ALA A 99 -2.15 12.81 28.10
CA ALA A 99 -3.45 13.42 28.38
C ALA A 99 -3.31 14.95 28.51
N PRO A 100 -3.80 15.76 27.54
CA PRO A 100 -3.56 17.21 27.52
C PRO A 100 -4.20 17.97 28.69
N GLU A 101 -5.26 17.44 29.29
CA GLU A 101 -5.95 17.99 30.45
C GLU A 101 -5.31 17.62 31.80
N SER A 102 -4.36 16.69 31.80
CA SER A 102 -3.69 16.22 33.03
C SER A 102 -2.62 17.21 33.49
N GLU A 103 -2.52 17.44 34.80
CA GLU A 103 -1.39 18.18 35.40
C GLU A 103 -0.03 17.55 35.05
N GLY A 104 -0.01 16.24 34.78
CA GLY A 104 1.19 15.49 34.37
C GLY A 104 1.46 15.50 32.86
N PHE A 105 0.73 16.28 32.04
CA PHE A 105 0.88 16.27 30.58
C PHE A 105 2.34 16.49 30.13
N TYR A 106 3.01 17.51 30.68
CA TYR A 106 4.38 17.85 30.29
C TYR A 106 5.38 16.73 30.63
N ASP A 107 5.20 16.06 31.77
CA ASP A 107 6.03 14.92 32.16
C ASP A 107 5.79 13.71 31.24
N GLN A 108 4.53 13.42 30.90
CA GLN A 108 4.19 12.35 29.96
C GLN A 108 4.78 12.60 28.56
N VAL A 109 4.75 13.85 28.07
CA VAL A 109 5.40 14.25 26.82
C VAL A 109 6.92 14.10 26.92
N LYS A 110 7.53 14.55 28.02
CA LYS A 110 8.96 14.40 28.25
C LYS A 110 9.38 12.93 28.23
N GLU A 111 8.65 12.06 28.94
CA GLU A 111 8.91 10.62 28.95
C GLU A 111 8.79 9.98 27.55
N LEU A 112 7.79 10.38 26.75
CA LEU A 112 7.66 9.94 25.35
C LEU A 112 8.90 10.33 24.56
N ARG A 113 9.36 11.58 24.68
CA ARG A 113 10.55 12.06 23.99
C ARG A 113 11.80 11.33 24.44
N GLU A 114 11.97 11.06 25.74
CA GLU A 114 13.12 10.29 26.23
C GLU A 114 13.15 8.87 25.65
N ARG A 115 12.03 8.13 25.68
CA ARG A 115 11.98 6.79 25.05
C ARG A 115 12.25 6.85 23.55
N SER A 116 11.73 7.87 22.86
CA SER A 116 11.91 8.02 21.41
C SER A 116 13.37 8.23 20.98
N LYS A 117 14.27 8.65 21.89
CA LYS A 117 15.71 8.80 21.59
C LYS A 117 16.43 7.47 21.42
N GLU A 118 15.93 6.40 22.02
CA GLU A 118 16.50 5.05 21.96
C GLU A 118 16.17 4.32 20.64
N LEU A 119 15.24 4.86 19.86
CA LEU A 119 14.87 4.36 18.55
C LEU A 119 15.81 4.93 17.47
N PRO A 120 16.35 4.10 16.57
CA PRO A 120 17.25 4.53 15.51
C PRO A 120 16.49 5.32 14.43
N ASP A 121 17.20 6.16 13.67
CA ASP A 121 16.59 7.00 12.65
C ASP A 121 15.97 6.15 11.50
N GLU A 122 16.53 4.98 11.19
CA GLU A 122 15.95 4.02 10.25
C GLU A 122 14.55 3.57 10.65
N TYR A 123 14.32 3.39 11.96
CA TYR A 123 13.00 3.02 12.47
C TYR A 123 12.00 4.15 12.22
N PHE A 124 12.41 5.41 12.44
CA PHE A 124 11.56 6.57 12.15
C PHE A 124 11.27 6.74 10.67
N VAL A 125 12.22 6.47 9.77
CA VAL A 125 11.93 6.47 8.31
C VAL A 125 10.79 5.50 7.98
N VAL A 126 10.81 4.30 8.56
CA VAL A 126 9.76 3.31 8.30
C VAL A 126 8.44 3.67 8.96
N LEU A 127 8.47 4.11 10.22
CA LEU A 127 7.26 4.53 10.94
C LEU A 127 6.58 5.72 10.26
N VAL A 128 7.37 6.68 9.74
CA VAL A 128 6.88 7.80 8.96
C VAL A 128 6.24 7.33 7.66
N GLY A 129 6.88 6.41 6.92
CA GLY A 129 6.30 5.86 5.70
C GLY A 129 4.97 5.11 5.94
N ASN A 130 4.87 4.36 7.04
CA ASN A 130 3.60 3.78 7.48
C ASN A 130 2.55 4.87 7.75
N MET A 131 2.88 5.87 8.57
CA MET A 131 1.96 6.97 8.91
C MET A 131 1.49 7.76 7.69
N ILE A 132 2.39 8.10 6.75
CA ILE A 132 2.04 8.81 5.51
C ILE A 132 1.05 7.98 4.67
N THR A 133 1.19 6.65 4.70
CA THR A 133 0.26 5.75 4.05
C THR A 133 -1.11 5.85 4.74
N GLU A 134 -1.18 5.76 6.07
CA GLU A 134 -2.46 5.91 6.79
C GLU A 134 -3.16 7.26 6.52
N GLU A 135 -2.40 8.35 6.47
CA GLU A 135 -2.93 9.70 6.25
C GLU A 135 -3.50 9.92 4.83
N ALA A 136 -3.18 9.04 3.88
CA ALA A 136 -3.76 9.06 2.53
C ALA A 136 -5.14 8.37 2.45
N LEU A 137 -5.77 8.10 3.58
CA LEU A 137 -7.10 7.50 3.72
C LEU A 137 -8.19 8.03 2.77
N PRO A 138 -8.29 9.34 2.45
CA PRO A 138 -9.29 9.82 1.47
C PRO A 138 -9.18 9.13 0.10
N THR A 139 -7.95 8.80 -0.32
CA THR A 139 -7.69 8.05 -1.56
C THR A 139 -8.25 6.63 -1.46
N TYR A 140 -8.18 5.99 -0.30
CA TYR A 140 -8.57 4.59 -0.11
C TYR A 140 -10.09 4.44 -0.05
N GLN A 141 -10.77 5.34 0.68
CA GLN A 141 -12.22 5.42 0.64
C GLN A 141 -12.73 5.72 -0.77
N THR A 142 -12.08 6.64 -1.49
CA THR A 142 -12.41 6.94 -2.89
C THR A 142 -12.25 5.70 -3.75
N ALA A 143 -11.15 4.96 -3.59
CA ALA A 143 -10.89 3.72 -4.33
C ALA A 143 -12.00 2.67 -4.10
N LEU A 144 -12.42 2.44 -2.85
CA LEU A 144 -13.57 1.55 -2.56
C LEU A 144 -14.87 2.05 -3.20
N ASN A 145 -15.11 3.37 -3.18
CA ASN A 145 -16.27 3.99 -3.82
C ASN A 145 -16.17 4.06 -5.35
N THR A 146 -15.08 3.60 -5.97
CA THR A 146 -15.03 3.38 -7.42
C THR A 146 -15.45 1.97 -7.82
N LEU A 147 -15.57 1.03 -6.86
CA LEU A 147 -15.92 -0.35 -7.16
C LEU A 147 -17.40 -0.47 -7.55
N ASP A 148 -17.64 -1.08 -8.71
CA ASP A 148 -18.96 -1.32 -9.25
C ASP A 148 -19.81 -2.16 -8.28
N ALA A 149 -21.12 -1.95 -8.24
CA ALA A 149 -22.06 -2.65 -7.35
C ALA A 149 -21.92 -2.45 -5.82
N VAL A 150 -20.76 -2.02 -5.31
CA VAL A 150 -20.50 -1.92 -3.86
C VAL A 150 -20.21 -0.50 -3.38
N ARG A 151 -20.04 0.47 -4.29
CA ARG A 151 -19.84 1.88 -3.96
C ARG A 151 -21.01 2.50 -3.21
N ASP A 152 -20.73 3.54 -2.42
CA ASP A 152 -21.75 4.38 -1.83
C ASP A 152 -22.28 5.42 -2.83
N GLU A 153 -23.49 5.20 -3.34
CA GLU A 153 -24.14 6.08 -4.33
C GLU A 153 -24.54 7.46 -3.79
N THR A 154 -24.63 7.63 -2.47
CA THR A 154 -25.20 8.86 -1.88
C THR A 154 -24.30 9.52 -0.84
N GLY A 155 -23.21 8.85 -0.45
CA GLY A 155 -22.41 9.19 0.72
C GLY A 155 -23.06 8.79 2.06
N ALA A 156 -24.28 8.25 2.02
CA ALA A 156 -25.04 7.78 3.18
C ALA A 156 -25.90 6.55 2.85
N SER A 157 -25.55 5.77 1.81
CA SER A 157 -26.33 4.61 1.41
C SER A 157 -26.41 3.59 2.54
N LEU A 158 -27.56 2.93 2.67
CA LEU A 158 -27.80 1.90 3.69
C LEU A 158 -27.49 0.49 3.21
N THR A 159 -26.89 0.34 2.02
CA THR A 159 -26.37 -0.96 1.61
C THR A 159 -25.27 -1.40 2.58
N PRO A 160 -25.14 -2.70 2.88
CA PRO A 160 -24.09 -3.19 3.78
C PRO A 160 -22.70 -2.85 3.27
N TRP A 161 -22.51 -2.78 1.95
CA TRP A 161 -21.25 -2.37 1.34
C TRP A 161 -20.89 -0.92 1.66
N ALA A 162 -21.84 0.00 1.54
CA ALA A 162 -21.62 1.41 1.87
C ALA A 162 -21.41 1.62 3.37
N ILE A 163 -22.17 0.89 4.21
CA ILE A 163 -21.96 0.89 5.67
C ILE A 163 -20.56 0.40 6.02
N TRP A 164 -20.10 -0.71 5.41
CA TRP A 164 -18.75 -1.22 5.58
C TRP A 164 -17.71 -0.17 5.19
N THR A 165 -17.79 0.39 3.98
CA THR A 165 -16.83 1.39 3.51
C THR A 165 -16.72 2.58 4.47
N ARG A 166 -17.85 3.15 4.91
CA ARG A 166 -17.83 4.28 5.85
C ARG A 166 -17.28 3.90 7.23
N ALA A 167 -17.67 2.74 7.76
CA ALA A 167 -17.24 2.31 9.10
C ALA A 167 -15.78 1.85 9.13
N TRP A 168 -15.33 1.14 8.10
CA TRP A 168 -13.91 0.82 7.89
C TRP A 168 -13.09 2.10 7.84
N THR A 169 -13.47 3.08 7.01
CA THR A 169 -12.79 4.39 6.96
C THR A 169 -12.78 5.10 8.33
N ALA A 170 -13.85 5.00 9.12
CA ALA A 170 -13.87 5.58 10.46
C ALA A 170 -12.90 4.87 11.43
N GLU A 171 -12.72 3.54 11.31
CA GLU A 171 -11.71 2.81 12.08
C GLU A 171 -10.29 3.19 11.65
N GLU A 172 -10.02 3.22 10.34
CA GLU A 172 -8.72 3.57 9.73
C GLU A 172 -8.25 4.98 10.07
N ASN A 173 -9.18 5.96 10.14
CA ASN A 173 -8.82 7.35 10.44
C ASN A 173 -8.01 7.47 11.75
N LYS A 174 -8.32 6.63 12.73
CA LYS A 174 -7.64 6.63 14.04
C LYS A 174 -6.16 6.26 13.92
N HIS A 175 -5.78 5.48 12.91
CA HIS A 175 -4.40 4.99 12.73
C HIS A 175 -3.47 6.14 12.37
N GLY A 176 -3.83 6.90 11.32
CA GLY A 176 -3.14 8.13 10.93
C GLY A 176 -3.11 9.13 12.07
N ASP A 177 -4.26 9.38 12.70
CA ASP A 177 -4.40 10.32 13.82
C ASP A 177 -3.45 10.02 14.99
N LEU A 178 -3.31 8.75 15.36
CA LEU A 178 -2.46 8.30 16.45
C LEU A 178 -0.98 8.38 16.10
N LEU A 179 -0.60 7.87 14.92
CA LEU A 179 0.79 7.89 14.46
C LEU A 179 1.28 9.32 14.21
N ASN A 180 0.44 10.20 13.67
CA ASN A 180 0.75 11.62 13.47
C ASN A 180 1.12 12.30 14.78
N LYS A 181 0.22 12.22 15.77
CA LYS A 181 0.42 12.85 17.08
C LYS A 181 1.62 12.25 17.81
N TYR A 182 1.85 10.94 17.70
CA TYR A 182 3.05 10.31 18.25
C TYR A 182 4.34 10.88 17.62
N LEU A 183 4.40 10.93 16.28
CA LEU A 183 5.56 11.43 15.54
C LEU A 183 5.81 12.92 15.84
N TYR A 184 4.75 13.73 15.87
CA TYR A 184 4.80 15.13 16.27
C TYR A 184 5.41 15.31 17.66
N LEU A 185 4.91 14.59 18.66
CA LEU A 185 5.39 14.69 20.04
C LEU A 185 6.82 14.17 20.22
N SER A 186 7.24 13.19 19.42
CA SER A 186 8.59 12.59 19.50
C SER A 186 9.69 13.62 19.28
N GLY A 187 9.48 14.59 18.39
CA GLY A 187 10.51 15.53 17.94
C GLY A 187 11.69 14.87 17.23
N ARG A 188 11.51 13.65 16.71
CA ARG A 188 12.54 12.89 15.98
C ARG A 188 12.51 13.11 14.47
N VAL A 189 11.45 13.74 13.97
CA VAL A 189 11.13 13.87 12.55
C VAL A 189 10.76 15.31 12.17
N ASP A 190 10.90 15.64 10.89
CA ASP A 190 10.49 16.91 10.29
C ASP A 190 9.03 16.82 9.84
N MET A 191 8.11 17.26 10.71
CA MET A 191 6.67 17.22 10.42
C MET A 191 6.30 18.04 9.18
N ARG A 192 7.00 19.14 8.88
CA ARG A 192 6.68 19.96 7.70
C ARG A 192 6.95 19.21 6.40
N GLN A 193 8.04 18.44 6.36
CA GLN A 193 8.35 17.60 5.20
C GLN A 193 7.41 16.41 5.07
N ILE A 194 6.97 15.84 6.20
CA ILE A 194 5.95 14.77 6.24
C ILE A 194 4.60 15.29 5.71
N GLU A 195 4.11 16.41 6.23
CA GLU A 195 2.85 17.05 5.82
C GLU A 195 2.84 17.36 4.32
N LYS A 196 3.94 17.90 3.77
CA LYS A 196 4.09 18.09 2.32
C LYS A 196 4.01 16.76 1.57
N THR A 197 4.64 15.71 2.09
CA THR A 197 4.63 14.39 1.47
C THR A 197 3.21 13.81 1.41
N ILE A 198 2.44 13.96 2.50
CA ILE A 198 1.02 13.57 2.56
C ILE A 198 0.23 14.35 1.52
N GLN A 199 0.41 15.67 1.45
CA GLN A 199 -0.29 16.52 0.48
C GLN A 199 0.01 16.10 -0.98
N TYR A 200 1.28 15.81 -1.29
CA TYR A 200 1.64 15.29 -2.61
C TYR A 200 1.04 13.91 -2.88
N LEU A 201 1.03 13.02 -1.90
CA LEU A 201 0.49 11.67 -2.05
C LEU A 201 -1.02 11.69 -2.29
N ILE A 202 -1.78 12.44 -1.48
CA ILE A 202 -3.24 12.60 -1.67
C ILE A 202 -3.54 13.23 -3.03
N GLY A 203 -2.78 14.26 -3.43
CA GLY A 203 -2.93 14.90 -4.74
C GLY A 203 -2.55 14.01 -5.92
N SER A 204 -1.65 13.05 -5.73
CA SER A 204 -1.23 12.06 -6.75
C SER A 204 -2.10 10.80 -6.75
N ALA A 205 -2.83 10.54 -5.67
CA ALA A 205 -3.63 9.35 -5.44
C ALA A 205 -2.80 8.05 -5.62
N MET A 206 -3.46 6.98 -6.07
CA MET A 206 -2.81 5.69 -6.31
C MET A 206 -3.35 5.00 -7.56
N ASP A 207 -2.52 4.15 -8.18
CA ASP A 207 -2.93 3.26 -9.27
C ASP A 207 -3.24 1.86 -8.72
N THR A 208 -4.51 1.60 -8.43
CA THR A 208 -4.94 0.33 -7.84
C THR A 208 -4.96 -0.82 -8.84
N LYS A 209 -5.14 -0.51 -10.13
CA LYS A 209 -5.30 -1.47 -11.24
C LYS A 209 -6.41 -2.50 -11.03
N PHE A 210 -7.35 -2.27 -10.11
CA PHE A 210 -8.53 -3.12 -9.95
C PHE A 210 -9.66 -2.77 -10.90
N GLU A 211 -9.58 -1.65 -11.64
CA GLU A 211 -10.45 -1.34 -12.80
C GLU A 211 -11.95 -1.28 -12.46
N ASN A 212 -12.31 -0.68 -11.32
CA ASN A 212 -13.67 -0.65 -10.77
C ASN A 212 -14.26 -2.03 -10.44
N ASN A 213 -13.51 -3.12 -10.61
CA ASN A 213 -13.99 -4.47 -10.44
C ASN A 213 -13.86 -4.92 -8.98
N PRO A 214 -14.97 -5.22 -8.25
CA PRO A 214 -14.89 -5.59 -6.85
C PRO A 214 -14.22 -6.95 -6.61
N TYR A 215 -14.19 -7.87 -7.58
CA TYR A 215 -13.39 -9.09 -7.45
C TYR A 215 -11.91 -8.73 -7.28
N ASN A 216 -11.41 -7.85 -8.15
CA ASN A 216 -10.03 -7.34 -8.08
C ASN A 216 -9.80 -6.50 -6.81
N GLY A 217 -10.77 -5.63 -6.48
CA GLY A 217 -10.70 -4.74 -5.31
C GLY A 217 -10.65 -5.50 -3.98
N PHE A 218 -11.48 -6.53 -3.80
CA PHE A 218 -11.48 -7.33 -2.57
C PHE A 218 -10.27 -8.26 -2.44
N ILE A 219 -9.70 -8.70 -3.57
CA ILE A 219 -8.41 -9.42 -3.58
C ILE A 219 -7.27 -8.47 -3.21
N TYR A 220 -7.27 -7.25 -3.75
CA TYR A 220 -6.30 -6.22 -3.43
C TYR A 220 -6.32 -5.87 -1.94
N THR A 221 -7.49 -5.54 -1.39
CA THR A 221 -7.66 -5.18 0.03
C THR A 221 -7.30 -6.35 0.95
N SER A 222 -7.73 -7.58 0.67
CA SER A 222 -7.30 -8.77 1.44
C SER A 222 -5.78 -8.91 1.53
N PHE A 223 -5.06 -8.55 0.46
CA PHE A 223 -3.60 -8.58 0.43
C PHE A 223 -3.01 -7.42 1.23
N GLN A 224 -3.51 -6.19 1.03
CA GLN A 224 -2.96 -4.99 1.66
C GLN A 224 -3.15 -4.99 3.17
N GLU A 225 -4.34 -5.36 3.66
CA GLU A 225 -4.66 -5.47 5.08
C GLU A 225 -3.74 -6.47 5.80
N ARG A 226 -3.37 -7.54 5.10
CA ARG A 226 -2.37 -8.47 5.63
C ARG A 226 -0.96 -7.88 5.63
N ALA A 227 -0.62 -7.07 4.63
CA ALA A 227 0.66 -6.39 4.54
C ALA A 227 0.83 -5.34 5.65
N THR A 228 -0.20 -4.53 5.91
CA THR A 228 -0.24 -3.55 7.01
C THR A 228 -0.23 -4.25 8.37
N PHE A 229 -0.99 -5.34 8.56
CA PHE A 229 -0.90 -6.18 9.76
C PHE A 229 0.53 -6.64 10.05
N ILE A 230 1.25 -7.13 9.04
CA ILE A 230 2.64 -7.56 9.18
C ILE A 230 3.56 -6.37 9.48
N SER A 231 3.43 -5.26 8.73
CA SER A 231 4.24 -4.06 8.90
C SER A 231 4.10 -3.48 10.31
N HIS A 232 2.87 -3.24 10.78
CA HIS A 232 2.59 -2.72 12.12
C HIS A 232 2.97 -3.70 13.23
N GLY A 233 2.75 -5.00 13.01
CA GLY A 233 3.21 -6.04 13.94
C GLY A 233 4.74 -6.07 14.07
N ASN A 234 5.47 -5.84 12.98
CA ASN A 234 6.93 -5.81 12.96
C ASN A 234 7.48 -4.54 13.62
N THR A 235 6.92 -3.36 13.31
CA THR A 235 7.29 -2.11 13.98
C THR A 235 7.00 -2.18 15.48
N ALA A 236 5.88 -2.79 15.89
CA ALA A 236 5.58 -3.02 17.31
C ALA A 236 6.68 -3.85 18.02
N ARG A 237 7.15 -4.93 17.38
CA ARG A 237 8.23 -5.77 17.93
C ARG A 237 9.54 -5.03 18.02
N LEU A 238 9.88 -4.24 17.00
CA LEU A 238 11.09 -3.41 17.00
C LEU A 238 11.01 -2.31 18.08
N ALA A 239 9.89 -1.60 18.20
CA ALA A 239 9.69 -0.61 19.26
C ALA A 239 9.93 -1.19 20.65
N LYS A 240 9.37 -2.38 20.91
CA LYS A 240 9.58 -3.11 22.17
C LYS A 240 11.04 -3.50 22.38
N ALA A 241 11.74 -3.95 21.32
CA ALA A 241 13.15 -4.31 21.40
C ALA A 241 14.05 -3.10 21.72
N HIS A 242 13.65 -1.90 21.32
CA HIS A 242 14.29 -0.63 21.66
C HIS A 242 13.77 0.00 22.97
N GLY A 243 12.96 -0.73 23.75
CA GLY A 243 12.50 -0.28 25.07
C GLY A 243 11.25 0.62 25.08
N ASP A 244 10.68 0.98 23.93
CA ASP A 244 9.43 1.75 23.88
C ASP A 244 8.20 0.84 23.85
N THR A 245 7.78 0.43 25.04
CA THR A 245 6.60 -0.41 25.22
C THR A 245 5.28 0.29 24.87
N LYS A 246 5.20 1.62 25.01
CA LYS A 246 4.00 2.39 24.63
C LYS A 246 3.86 2.47 23.12
N LEU A 247 4.95 2.73 22.40
CA LEU A 247 4.93 2.66 20.94
C LEU A 247 4.62 1.24 20.43
N ALA A 248 5.12 0.21 21.10
CA ALA A 248 4.76 -1.17 20.78
C ALA A 248 3.25 -1.44 20.94
N GLN A 249 2.61 -0.86 21.95
CA GLN A 249 1.16 -0.94 22.13
C GLN A 249 0.40 -0.18 21.03
N ILE A 250 0.87 1.00 20.63
CA ILE A 250 0.31 1.78 19.51
C ILE A 250 0.29 0.94 18.24
N CYS A 251 1.46 0.49 17.78
CA CYS A 251 1.58 -0.29 16.54
C CYS A 251 0.84 -1.64 16.64
N GLY A 252 0.88 -2.29 17.81
CA GLY A 252 0.17 -3.55 18.03
C GLY A 252 -1.36 -3.42 18.03
N THR A 253 -1.89 -2.28 18.49
CA THR A 253 -3.33 -1.99 18.48
C THR A 253 -3.82 -1.73 17.06
N ILE A 254 -3.07 -0.93 16.28
CA ILE A 254 -3.34 -0.72 14.86
C ILE A 254 -3.33 -2.07 14.12
N ALA A 255 -2.28 -2.89 14.29
CA ALA A 255 -2.22 -4.23 13.71
C ALA A 255 -3.42 -5.13 14.07
N ALA A 256 -4.04 -4.95 15.24
CA ALA A 256 -5.22 -5.71 15.62
C ALA A 256 -6.46 -5.32 14.80
N ASP A 257 -6.58 -4.04 14.41
CA ASP A 257 -7.62 -3.57 13.49
C ASP A 257 -7.41 -4.15 12.09
N GLU A 258 -6.19 -4.03 11.54
CA GLU A 258 -5.80 -4.60 10.22
C GLU A 258 -6.19 -6.08 10.11
N LYS A 259 -5.96 -6.85 11.19
CA LYS A 259 -6.27 -8.29 11.20
C LYS A 259 -7.78 -8.57 11.14
N ARG A 260 -8.61 -7.70 11.70
CA ARG A 260 -10.08 -7.82 11.58
C ARG A 260 -10.53 -7.48 10.17
N HIS A 261 -9.96 -6.43 9.58
CA HIS A 261 -10.25 -6.04 8.20
C HIS A 261 -9.80 -7.10 7.20
N GLU A 262 -8.58 -7.64 7.37
CA GLU A 262 -8.07 -8.79 6.62
C GLU A 262 -9.06 -9.97 6.66
N ALA A 263 -9.56 -10.30 7.85
CA ALA A 263 -10.52 -11.39 8.03
C ALA A 263 -11.83 -11.12 7.29
N ALA A 264 -12.33 -9.89 7.32
CA ALA A 264 -13.55 -9.49 6.62
C ALA A 264 -13.37 -9.55 5.10
N TYR A 265 -12.36 -8.90 4.53
CA TYR A 265 -12.12 -8.91 3.09
C TYR A 265 -11.80 -10.31 2.55
N SER A 266 -11.00 -11.09 3.28
CA SER A 266 -10.71 -12.48 2.89
C SER A 266 -11.97 -13.35 2.88
N LYS A 267 -12.95 -13.05 3.76
CA LYS A 267 -14.23 -13.74 3.81
C LYS A 267 -15.14 -13.35 2.65
N ILE A 268 -15.08 -12.10 2.17
CA ILE A 268 -15.76 -11.69 0.93
C ILE A 268 -15.24 -12.52 -0.24
N VAL A 269 -13.92 -12.58 -0.43
CA VAL A 269 -13.33 -13.35 -1.54
C VAL A 269 -13.62 -14.85 -1.41
N GLU A 270 -13.63 -15.40 -0.20
CA GLU A 270 -14.07 -16.77 0.05
C GLU A 270 -15.52 -17.01 -0.42
N LYS A 271 -16.43 -16.06 -0.14
CA LYS A 271 -17.81 -16.14 -0.62
C LYS A 271 -17.90 -16.03 -2.14
N LEU A 272 -17.09 -15.17 -2.76
CA LEU A 272 -17.01 -15.06 -4.22
C LEU A 272 -16.54 -16.37 -4.86
N PHE A 273 -15.55 -17.06 -4.29
CA PHE A 273 -15.16 -18.40 -4.75
C PHE A 273 -16.27 -19.45 -4.62
N GLN A 274 -17.22 -19.29 -3.69
CA GLN A 274 -18.36 -20.22 -3.55
C GLN A 274 -19.44 -20.01 -4.63
N ILE A 275 -19.65 -18.76 -5.06
CA ILE A 275 -20.78 -18.39 -5.92
C ILE A 275 -20.36 -18.13 -7.37
N ASP A 276 -19.12 -17.71 -7.61
CA ASP A 276 -18.56 -17.43 -8.92
C ASP A 276 -17.05 -17.82 -8.99
N PRO A 277 -16.73 -19.12 -8.84
CA PRO A 277 -15.36 -19.59 -8.71
C PRO A 277 -14.47 -19.25 -9.91
N ASP A 278 -15.01 -19.28 -11.12
CA ASP A 278 -14.22 -19.05 -12.33
C ASP A 278 -13.83 -17.57 -12.46
N ALA A 279 -14.78 -16.64 -12.33
CA ALA A 279 -14.48 -15.21 -12.37
C ALA A 279 -13.53 -14.79 -11.24
N THR A 280 -13.73 -15.32 -10.03
CA THR A 280 -12.87 -15.04 -8.88
C THR A 280 -11.45 -15.56 -9.10
N MET A 281 -11.28 -16.73 -9.72
CA MET A 281 -9.97 -17.29 -10.05
C MET A 281 -9.25 -16.44 -11.10
N LEU A 282 -9.96 -15.98 -12.12
CA LEU A 282 -9.40 -15.11 -13.16
C LEU A 282 -8.97 -13.76 -12.58
N ALA A 283 -9.80 -13.14 -11.73
CA ALA A 283 -9.47 -11.90 -11.01
C ALA A 283 -8.22 -12.06 -10.13
N LEU A 284 -8.11 -13.16 -9.39
CA LEU A 284 -6.92 -13.45 -8.57
C LEU A 284 -5.66 -13.58 -9.42
N ALA A 285 -5.72 -14.33 -10.52
CA ALA A 285 -4.58 -14.43 -11.42
C ALA A 285 -4.23 -13.09 -12.07
N ASP A 286 -5.23 -12.28 -12.45
CA ASP A 286 -5.02 -10.96 -13.04
C ASP A 286 -4.31 -10.00 -12.07
N MET A 287 -4.80 -9.88 -10.83
CA MET A 287 -4.15 -9.07 -9.80
C MET A 287 -2.71 -9.55 -9.53
N MET A 288 -2.47 -10.86 -9.55
CA MET A 288 -1.12 -11.41 -9.40
C MET A 288 -0.20 -11.13 -10.61
N ARG A 289 -0.73 -11.05 -11.83
CA ARG A 289 0.04 -10.65 -13.02
C ARG A 289 0.39 -9.16 -12.97
N LYS A 290 -0.57 -8.33 -12.58
CA LYS A 290 -0.39 -6.88 -12.39
C LYS A 290 0.56 -6.53 -11.24
N LYS A 291 0.71 -7.48 -10.30
CA LYS A 291 1.36 -7.35 -8.99
C LYS A 291 0.55 -6.42 -8.09
N ILE A 292 0.54 -6.72 -6.80
CA ILE A 292 -0.10 -5.88 -5.80
C ILE A 292 0.77 -4.64 -5.57
N THR A 293 0.38 -3.52 -6.16
CA THR A 293 1.06 -2.22 -5.99
C THR A 293 0.76 -1.66 -4.61
N MET A 294 1.80 -1.22 -3.89
CA MET A 294 1.61 -0.53 -2.61
C MET A 294 0.85 0.79 -2.80
N PRO A 295 -0.10 1.14 -1.93
CA PRO A 295 -0.94 2.33 -2.11
C PRO A 295 -0.12 3.63 -2.14
N ALA A 296 0.91 3.74 -1.30
CA ALA A 296 1.81 4.89 -1.27
C ALA A 296 2.96 4.84 -2.30
N TYR A 297 2.85 4.07 -3.40
CA TYR A 297 3.92 3.94 -4.39
C TYR A 297 4.34 5.29 -5.02
N LEU A 298 3.40 6.22 -5.14
CA LEU A 298 3.62 7.58 -5.68
C LEU A 298 4.09 8.59 -4.63
N MET A 299 4.58 8.15 -3.47
CA MET A 299 5.11 9.02 -2.44
C MET A 299 6.25 9.92 -2.97
N TYR A 300 6.22 11.20 -2.59
CA TYR A 300 7.14 12.24 -3.04
C TYR A 300 7.19 13.38 -2.00
N ASP A 301 8.39 13.84 -1.64
CA ASP A 301 8.59 14.87 -0.61
C ASP A 301 8.95 16.26 -1.16
N GLY A 302 8.91 16.42 -2.49
CA GLY A 302 9.35 17.64 -3.18
C GLY A 302 10.80 17.61 -3.68
N GLN A 303 11.55 16.52 -3.44
CA GLN A 303 12.97 16.46 -3.80
C GLN A 303 13.46 15.05 -4.22
N ASP A 304 12.88 13.97 -3.69
CA ASP A 304 13.26 12.60 -4.02
C ASP A 304 12.21 11.92 -4.91
N ASP A 305 12.51 11.86 -6.22
CA ASP A 305 11.63 11.24 -7.21
C ASP A 305 11.39 9.75 -6.98
N ILE A 306 12.31 9.07 -6.29
CA ILE A 306 12.27 7.63 -6.00
C ILE A 306 12.11 7.33 -4.51
N LEU A 307 11.53 8.26 -3.74
CA LEU A 307 11.35 8.17 -2.30
C LEU A 307 10.73 6.85 -1.82
N PHE A 308 9.71 6.33 -2.52
CA PHE A 308 9.13 5.03 -2.20
C PHE A 308 10.14 3.88 -2.28
N HIS A 309 11.06 3.91 -3.27
CA HIS A 309 12.10 2.90 -3.40
C HIS A 309 13.11 2.97 -2.26
N HIS A 310 13.54 4.17 -1.86
CA HIS A 310 14.41 4.35 -0.71
C HIS A 310 13.73 3.90 0.59
N TYR A 311 12.50 4.35 0.85
CA TYR A 311 11.69 3.92 2.00
C TYR A 311 11.54 2.39 2.05
N SER A 312 11.11 1.77 0.95
CA SER A 312 10.90 0.32 0.91
C SER A 312 12.19 -0.48 1.11
N ALA A 313 13.34 0.04 0.68
CA ALA A 313 14.63 -0.58 0.94
C ALA A 313 15.01 -0.55 2.44
N VAL A 314 14.70 0.54 3.15
CA VAL A 314 14.86 0.62 4.61
C VAL A 314 13.93 -0.36 5.32
N ALA A 315 12.65 -0.40 4.93
CA ALA A 315 11.67 -1.34 5.48
C ALA A 315 12.07 -2.81 5.26
N GLN A 316 12.57 -3.14 4.07
CA GLN A 316 13.10 -4.45 3.72
C GLN A 316 14.31 -4.82 4.59
N ARG A 317 15.25 -3.88 4.79
CA ARG A 317 16.45 -4.13 5.60
C ARG A 317 16.13 -4.31 7.08
N LEU A 318 15.22 -3.51 7.63
CA LEU A 318 14.76 -3.65 9.01
C LEU A 318 13.87 -4.89 9.24
N GLY A 319 13.47 -5.58 8.17
CA GLY A 319 12.56 -6.71 8.27
C GLY A 319 11.14 -6.30 8.67
N VAL A 320 10.75 -5.05 8.40
CA VAL A 320 9.40 -4.55 8.68
C VAL A 320 8.41 -5.06 7.64
N TYR A 321 8.79 -4.97 6.37
CA TYR A 321 8.03 -5.60 5.28
C TYR A 321 8.99 -5.96 4.15
N THR A 322 8.98 -7.22 3.77
CA THR A 322 9.95 -7.78 2.82
C THR A 322 9.27 -8.43 1.62
N ALA A 323 10.03 -8.66 0.55
CA ALA A 323 9.57 -9.46 -0.58
C ALA A 323 9.24 -10.91 -0.19
N LYS A 324 9.78 -11.42 0.92
CA LYS A 324 9.37 -12.70 1.50
C LYS A 324 7.97 -12.62 2.08
N ASP A 325 7.67 -11.56 2.83
CA ASP A 325 6.33 -11.34 3.39
C ASP A 325 5.27 -11.25 2.27
N TYR A 326 5.58 -10.61 1.14
CA TYR A 326 4.70 -10.63 -0.04
C TYR A 326 4.37 -12.07 -0.50
N ALA A 327 5.38 -12.95 -0.59
CA ALA A 327 5.17 -14.34 -0.98
C ALA A 327 4.37 -15.12 0.08
N ASP A 328 4.63 -14.85 1.36
CA ASP A 328 3.98 -15.49 2.50
C ASP A 328 2.50 -15.07 2.60
N ILE A 329 2.16 -13.81 2.29
CA ILE A 329 0.77 -13.34 2.13
C ILE A 329 0.06 -14.10 1.02
N LEU A 330 0.69 -14.21 -0.16
CA LEU A 330 0.09 -14.91 -1.28
C LEU A 330 -0.15 -16.40 -0.96
N GLU A 331 0.85 -17.08 -0.38
CA GLU A 331 0.72 -18.48 0.04
C GLU A 331 -0.42 -18.64 1.07
N PHE A 332 -0.50 -17.72 2.03
CA PHE A 332 -1.57 -17.72 3.01
C PHE A 332 -2.96 -17.56 2.36
N LEU A 333 -3.16 -16.58 1.48
CA LEU A 333 -4.45 -16.33 0.84
C LEU A 333 -4.87 -17.48 -0.08
N VAL A 334 -3.92 -18.06 -0.84
CA VAL A 334 -4.13 -19.27 -1.64
C VAL A 334 -4.59 -20.45 -0.77
N GLY A 335 -3.97 -20.64 0.39
CA GLY A 335 -4.39 -21.64 1.36
C GLY A 335 -5.75 -21.34 1.99
N ARG A 336 -5.99 -20.08 2.39
CA ARG A 336 -7.22 -19.61 3.05
C ARG A 336 -8.45 -19.78 2.17
N TRP A 337 -8.32 -19.51 0.87
CA TRP A 337 -9.39 -19.71 -0.13
C TRP A 337 -9.40 -21.12 -0.73
N LYS A 338 -8.49 -21.99 -0.29
CA LYS A 338 -8.35 -23.38 -0.78
C LYS A 338 -8.25 -23.45 -2.31
N VAL A 339 -7.53 -22.49 -2.91
CA VAL A 339 -7.47 -22.30 -4.36
C VAL A 339 -7.04 -23.57 -5.08
N GLU A 340 -6.07 -24.32 -4.55
CA GLU A 340 -5.58 -25.58 -5.12
C GLU A 340 -6.66 -26.68 -5.20
N LYS A 341 -7.68 -26.61 -4.33
CA LYS A 341 -8.75 -27.62 -4.24
C LYS A 341 -9.99 -27.24 -5.07
N LEU A 342 -9.99 -26.10 -5.75
CA LEU A 342 -11.11 -25.71 -6.61
C LEU A 342 -11.22 -26.65 -7.81
N THR A 343 -12.44 -27.08 -8.09
CA THR A 343 -12.80 -27.97 -9.20
C THR A 343 -13.95 -27.38 -10.01
N GLY A 344 -14.13 -27.81 -11.26
CA GLY A 344 -15.22 -27.30 -12.11
C GLY A 344 -14.95 -25.93 -12.71
N LEU A 345 -13.68 -25.50 -12.72
CA LEU A 345 -13.24 -24.28 -13.40
C LEU A 345 -13.23 -24.48 -14.92
N SER A 346 -13.31 -23.38 -15.66
CA SER A 346 -13.05 -23.36 -17.09
C SER A 346 -11.59 -23.72 -17.39
N ALA A 347 -11.28 -24.01 -18.66
CA ALA A 347 -9.90 -24.26 -19.07
C ALA A 347 -8.98 -23.06 -18.78
N GLU A 348 -9.51 -21.84 -18.82
CA GLU A 348 -8.76 -20.65 -18.44
C GLU A 348 -8.63 -20.52 -16.92
N GLY A 349 -9.69 -20.81 -16.17
CA GLY A 349 -9.67 -20.88 -14.71
C GLY A 349 -8.64 -21.87 -14.19
N TYR A 350 -8.51 -23.06 -14.79
CA TYR A 350 -7.47 -24.04 -14.43
C TYR A 350 -6.04 -23.52 -14.73
N ARG A 351 -5.83 -22.79 -15.84
CA ARG A 351 -4.52 -22.15 -16.11
C ARG A 351 -4.21 -21.06 -15.09
N ALA A 352 -5.21 -20.26 -14.73
CA ALA A 352 -5.11 -19.22 -13.70
C ALA A 352 -4.77 -19.83 -12.32
N GLN A 353 -5.47 -20.89 -11.93
CA GLN A 353 -5.23 -21.66 -10.70
C GLN A 353 -3.79 -22.17 -10.64
N HIS A 354 -3.32 -22.87 -11.68
CA HIS A 354 -1.95 -23.39 -11.74
C HIS A 354 -0.90 -22.27 -11.66
N PHE A 355 -1.14 -21.15 -12.34
CA PHE A 355 -0.26 -19.97 -12.25
C PHE A 355 -0.17 -19.43 -10.82
N VAL A 356 -1.31 -19.21 -10.17
CA VAL A 356 -1.37 -18.63 -8.82
C VAL A 356 -0.74 -19.56 -7.78
N CYS A 357 -1.07 -20.85 -7.80
CA CYS A 357 -0.51 -21.83 -6.86
C CYS A 357 1.02 -21.98 -6.98
N GLY A 358 1.58 -21.82 -8.18
CA GLY A 358 3.03 -21.87 -8.40
C GLY A 358 3.78 -20.57 -8.06
N LEU A 359 3.07 -19.46 -7.88
CA LEU A 359 3.68 -18.14 -7.79
C LEU A 359 4.45 -17.87 -6.48
N PRO A 360 4.00 -18.27 -5.28
CA PRO A 360 4.76 -18.05 -4.03
C PRO A 360 6.19 -18.60 -4.09
N SER A 361 6.33 -19.85 -4.54
CA SER A 361 7.63 -20.50 -4.71
C SER A 361 8.52 -19.78 -5.72
N LYS A 362 7.92 -19.25 -6.80
CA LYS A 362 8.66 -18.46 -7.80
C LYS A 362 9.15 -17.13 -7.22
N ILE A 363 8.32 -16.43 -6.45
CA ILE A 363 8.69 -15.15 -5.81
C ILE A 363 9.85 -15.36 -4.83
N ARG A 364 9.78 -16.36 -3.94
CA ARG A 364 10.86 -16.67 -2.99
C ARG A 364 12.21 -16.91 -3.69
N ARG A 365 12.23 -17.71 -4.76
CA ARG A 365 13.45 -17.96 -5.55
C ARG A 365 14.01 -16.71 -6.24
N MET A 366 13.13 -15.79 -6.67
CA MET A 366 13.56 -14.53 -7.27
C MET A 366 14.18 -13.60 -6.23
N GLU A 367 13.61 -13.57 -5.03
CA GLU A 367 14.12 -12.78 -3.91
C GLU A 367 15.47 -13.27 -3.40
N GLU A 368 15.65 -14.58 -3.20
CA GLU A 368 16.95 -15.15 -2.81
C GLU A 368 18.08 -14.75 -3.78
N LYS A 369 17.78 -14.75 -5.09
CA LYS A 369 18.70 -14.29 -6.13
C LYS A 369 18.96 -12.80 -6.05
N ALA A 370 17.95 -11.99 -5.77
CA ALA A 370 18.07 -10.55 -5.62
C ALA A 370 18.95 -10.19 -4.41
N GLN A 371 18.72 -10.82 -3.25
CA GLN A 371 19.53 -10.63 -2.04
C GLN A 371 20.99 -11.02 -2.26
N THR A 372 21.24 -12.14 -2.96
CA THR A 372 22.61 -12.56 -3.29
C THR A 372 23.34 -11.49 -4.13
N ARG A 373 22.63 -10.89 -5.09
CA ARG A 373 23.17 -9.78 -5.91
C ARG A 373 23.33 -8.48 -5.12
N ALA A 374 22.44 -8.21 -4.16
CA ALA A 374 22.51 -7.03 -3.32
C ALA A 374 23.72 -7.09 -2.35
N LYS A 375 23.98 -8.25 -1.74
CA LYS A 375 25.16 -8.49 -0.89
C LYS A 375 26.49 -8.31 -1.62
N ALA A 376 26.51 -8.51 -2.94
CA ALA A 376 27.67 -8.30 -3.79
C ALA A 376 27.90 -6.83 -4.17
N LYS A 377 26.97 -5.92 -3.84
CA LYS A 377 27.10 -4.48 -4.09
C LYS A 377 27.45 -3.74 -2.80
N GLN A 378 28.13 -2.62 -2.97
CA GLN A 378 28.41 -1.70 -1.88
C GLN A 378 27.12 -1.02 -1.42
N ALA A 379 26.93 -0.93 -0.10
CA ALA A 379 25.79 -0.26 0.50
C ALA A 379 25.74 1.21 0.05
N SER A 380 24.60 1.64 -0.50
CA SER A 380 24.31 3.04 -0.77
C SER A 380 23.66 3.70 0.44
N SER A 381 23.83 5.01 0.59
CA SER A 381 23.00 5.82 1.47
C SER A 381 22.19 6.83 0.66
N ALA A 382 21.07 7.27 1.23
CA ALA A 382 20.27 8.37 0.74
C ALA A 382 19.82 9.25 1.91
N PRO A 383 19.76 10.58 1.72
CA PRO A 383 19.23 11.49 2.73
C PRO A 383 17.70 11.47 2.72
N PHE A 384 17.08 11.41 3.89
CA PHE A 384 15.62 11.50 4.03
C PHE A 384 15.20 12.84 4.61
N SER A 385 14.35 13.59 3.90
CA SER A 385 13.86 14.89 4.40
C SER A 385 13.03 14.75 5.69
N TRP A 386 12.33 13.63 5.87
CA TRP A 386 11.52 13.33 7.05
C TRP A 386 12.30 13.28 8.36
N ILE A 387 13.63 13.12 8.31
CA ILE A 387 14.50 13.08 9.48
C ILE A 387 15.61 14.13 9.36
N PHE A 388 15.25 15.32 8.86
CA PHE A 388 16.16 16.47 8.74
C PHE A 388 17.38 16.18 7.84
N HIS A 389 17.17 15.48 6.72
CA HIS A 389 18.19 15.15 5.72
C HIS A 389 19.35 14.26 6.22
N LYS A 390 19.14 13.53 7.31
CA LYS A 390 20.11 12.51 7.73
C LYS A 390 20.22 11.39 6.69
N GLU A 391 21.45 10.91 6.51
CA GLU A 391 21.80 9.82 5.59
C GLU A 391 21.43 8.47 6.20
N ILE A 392 20.67 7.68 5.45
CA ILE A 392 20.25 6.33 5.82
C ILE A 392 20.69 5.36 4.73
N ILE A 393 21.19 4.20 5.12
CA ILE A 393 21.54 3.15 4.16
C ILE A 393 20.27 2.77 3.39
N VAL A 394 20.35 2.54 2.09
CA VAL A 394 19.25 2.09 1.21
C VAL A 394 19.71 0.99 0.28
#